data_AF-A0AAD6BMM5-F1
#
_entry.id   AF-A0AAD6BMM5-F1
#
_cell.length_a   1.000
_cell.length_b   1.000
_cell.length_c   1.000
_cell.angle_alpha   90.00
_cell.angle_beta   90.00
_cell.angle_gamma   90.00
#
_symmetry.space_group_name_H-M   'P 1'
#
loop_
_entity.id
_entity.type
_entity.pdbx_description
1 polymer ?
#
loop_
_entity_poly.entity_id
_entity_poly.type
_entity_poly.pdbx_seq_one_letter_code
_entity_poly.pdbx_strand_id
1 'polypeptide(L)'
;MRSQGVSCMLLLFIHVSAPAEARKVPGGRAQHRRVQQQPPVQRERVEGTESFPLDFTAVEGNMDNFMVQIKNLAQSLYPCSAQKLDQDMKLNFLKNDSVTCNDGSAAGYYIKESKGSKRWLLFLEGGWYCFNRQTCDSRYETMRRLMSSTKWPQTRTGTGIMSPQPEENPHWWNANMVFIPYCSSDVWSGATPKTNQSDYAFMGSLIIKEVVNELLTKGLDKAKVLLLAGSSAGGTGVLLNVDRVAEQLESLGHGGVQVRGLADSGWFLDNKQYKITACLDTISCAPTEAIKRGIRYWGGLVPESCRQAHVGQEWNCFFGYKVFPTLKSPVFVVQWLFDEAQLTVDNIHLTGQPVHEGQWRYIQNLGQELRSTLRDVPAMFAPACLSHELITRTYWMDIHVKGTSLPRALHCWDRSLQPNNHTNSTNQKPKTPHTRGCPLHLIDSCPWPHCNPTCPTVRDQLTGQEMSVIQFLKHMGFDVQKMAQQQGMDARKLLGMLNNGS
;
A
#
# COMPACT_ATOMS: atom_id res chain seq x y z
N MET A 1 41.01 -33.07 36.82
CA MET A 1 41.20 -31.91 37.73
C MET A 1 39.84 -31.44 38.24
N ARG A 2 39.80 -30.50 39.20
CA ARG A 2 38.58 -29.90 39.79
C ARG A 2 37.79 -29.09 38.72
N SER A 3 36.48 -28.76 38.83
CA SER A 3 35.50 -28.96 39.93
C SER A 3 34.04 -29.12 39.43
N GLN A 4 33.12 -29.25 40.40
CA GLN A 4 31.64 -29.20 40.39
C GLN A 4 30.97 -28.26 39.35
N GLY A 5 29.71 -28.42 38.91
CA GLY A 5 28.47 -28.75 39.65
C GLY A 5 27.78 -27.45 40.12
N VAL A 6 26.46 -27.26 40.15
CA VAL A 6 25.31 -28.16 40.40
C VAL A 6 24.02 -27.61 39.72
N SER A 7 23.00 -28.46 39.51
CA SER A 7 21.62 -28.07 39.09
C SER A 7 20.66 -28.06 40.28
N CYS A 8 19.61 -27.22 40.27
CA CYS A 8 18.54 -27.27 41.28
C CYS A 8 17.15 -26.92 40.72
N MET A 9 16.10 -27.36 41.43
CA MET A 9 14.72 -27.48 40.95
C MET A 9 13.75 -26.46 41.56
N LEU A 10 12.48 -26.52 41.11
CA LEU A 10 11.33 -25.75 41.59
C LEU A 10 11.10 -25.87 43.11
N LEU A 11 10.35 -24.90 43.68
CA LEU A 11 9.10 -25.22 44.39
C LEU A 11 8.15 -24.01 44.45
N LEU A 12 6.84 -24.28 44.45
CA LEU A 12 5.77 -23.31 44.72
C LEU A 12 5.55 -23.17 46.24
N PHE A 13 4.99 -22.04 46.67
CA PHE A 13 3.99 -22.05 47.75
C PHE A 13 2.86 -21.04 47.49
N ILE A 14 1.70 -21.33 48.07
CA ILE A 14 0.42 -20.61 47.92
C ILE A 14 0.01 -20.13 49.31
N HIS A 15 -0.62 -18.97 49.45
CA HIS A 15 -1.64 -18.76 50.48
C HIS A 15 -2.70 -17.71 50.08
N VAL A 16 -3.80 -17.72 50.83
CA VAL A 16 -5.09 -17.07 50.52
C VAL A 16 -5.58 -16.37 51.78
N SER A 17 -6.17 -15.18 51.67
CA SER A 17 -7.37 -14.70 52.43
C SER A 17 -7.49 -13.16 52.46
N ALA A 18 -8.72 -12.68 52.62
CA ALA A 18 -9.13 -11.31 52.98
C ALA A 18 -10.36 -11.46 53.93
N PRO A 19 -11.19 -10.44 54.22
CA PRO A 19 -10.96 -9.00 54.39
C PRO A 19 -11.36 -8.52 55.82
N ALA A 20 -11.32 -7.22 56.12
CA ALA A 20 -12.02 -6.64 57.28
C ALA A 20 -12.38 -5.15 57.07
N GLU A 21 -13.53 -4.72 57.59
CA GLU A 21 -13.99 -3.32 57.63
C GLU A 21 -13.87 -2.71 59.05
N ALA A 22 -13.89 -1.37 59.15
CA ALA A 22 -14.91 -0.59 59.88
C ALA A 22 -14.40 0.63 60.69
N ARG A 23 -15.11 1.78 60.53
CA ARG A 23 -15.57 2.79 61.53
C ARG A 23 -14.60 3.42 62.57
N LYS A 24 -14.86 4.60 63.18
CA LYS A 24 -15.45 5.91 62.74
C LYS A 24 -15.36 6.91 63.93
N VAL A 25 -15.01 8.19 63.68
CA VAL A 25 -15.18 9.40 64.58
C VAL A 25 -14.55 9.37 66.01
N PRO A 26 -14.56 10.46 66.83
CA PRO A 26 -14.76 11.91 66.58
C PRO A 26 -13.72 12.87 67.24
N GLY A 27 -13.81 14.19 66.93
CA GLY A 27 -13.61 15.26 67.94
C GLY A 27 -12.70 16.44 67.55
N GLY A 28 -13.18 17.69 67.72
CA GLY A 28 -12.35 18.91 67.63
C GLY A 28 -13.00 20.16 67.00
N ARG A 29 -13.66 21.00 67.81
CA ARG A 29 -13.90 22.44 67.53
C ARG A 29 -12.80 23.26 68.25
N ALA A 30 -12.54 24.56 68.01
CA ALA A 30 -13.37 25.60 67.40
C ALA A 30 -12.57 26.72 66.69
N GLN A 31 -13.19 27.26 65.64
CA GLN A 31 -13.41 28.70 65.33
C GLN A 31 -12.58 29.81 66.00
N HIS A 32 -12.15 30.77 65.18
CA HIS A 32 -12.49 32.19 65.37
C HIS A 32 -12.76 32.87 64.01
N ARG A 33 -13.48 34.02 63.98
CA ARG A 33 -14.14 34.54 62.77
C ARG A 33 -14.33 36.07 62.78
N ARG A 34 -13.94 36.77 61.69
CA ARG A 34 -14.49 38.05 61.13
C ARG A 34 -13.87 38.22 59.71
N VAL A 35 -14.60 38.37 58.59
CA VAL A 35 -15.52 39.45 58.14
C VAL A 35 -14.71 40.70 57.70
N GLN A 36 -14.84 41.32 56.51
CA GLN A 36 -15.79 41.32 55.35
C GLN A 36 -14.98 41.62 54.03
N GLN A 37 -15.44 41.79 52.77
CA GLN A 37 -16.75 41.85 52.06
C GLN A 37 -16.61 41.60 50.52
N GLN A 38 -17.37 40.63 49.96
CA GLN A 38 -17.89 40.53 48.55
C GLN A 38 -16.92 40.55 47.31
N PRO A 39 -17.40 40.20 46.07
CA PRO A 39 -16.58 39.44 45.10
C PRO A 39 -16.35 40.11 43.73
N PRO A 40 -15.57 39.45 42.85
CA PRO A 40 -15.78 39.52 41.40
C PRO A 40 -15.91 38.15 40.69
N VAL A 41 -16.97 38.06 39.86
CA VAL A 41 -16.99 37.49 38.49
C VAL A 41 -16.31 36.13 38.22
N GLN A 42 -17.11 35.12 37.89
CA GLN A 42 -16.66 33.95 37.12
C GLN A 42 -16.22 34.38 35.70
N ARG A 43 -15.07 33.90 35.23
CA ARG A 43 -14.75 33.81 33.80
C ARG A 43 -14.72 32.35 33.39
N GLU A 44 -15.58 32.00 32.44
CA GLU A 44 -15.56 30.67 31.81
C GLU A 44 -14.27 30.51 31.00
N ARG A 45 -13.61 29.35 31.13
CA ARG A 45 -12.41 29.03 30.37
C ARG A 45 -12.80 28.43 29.03
N VAL A 46 -13.05 29.28 28.04
CA VAL A 46 -13.20 28.86 26.65
C VAL A 46 -11.86 28.33 26.14
N GLU A 47 -11.74 27.02 25.92
CA GLU A 47 -10.59 26.43 25.24
C GLU A 47 -10.70 26.64 23.72
N GLY A 48 -10.55 27.90 23.31
CA GLY A 48 -10.39 28.28 21.91
C GLY A 48 -9.04 27.81 21.38
N THR A 49 -9.03 27.26 20.16
CA THR A 49 -7.77 26.99 19.45
C THR A 49 -7.23 28.30 18.90
N GLU A 50 -6.28 28.91 19.62
CA GLU A 50 -5.56 30.10 19.15
C GLU A 50 -4.83 29.78 17.85
N SER A 51 -5.33 30.34 16.75
CA SER A 51 -4.70 30.26 15.43
C SER A 51 -4.03 31.60 15.16
N PHE A 52 -2.70 31.63 15.28
CA PHE A 52 -1.90 32.81 14.96
C PHE A 52 -1.73 32.89 13.42
N PRO A 53 -2.26 33.92 12.75
CA PRO A 53 -1.94 34.16 11.35
C PRO A 53 -0.48 34.60 11.27
N LEU A 54 0.36 33.81 10.61
CA LEU A 54 1.73 34.20 10.28
C LEU A 54 1.67 35.18 9.10
N ASP A 55 2.10 36.42 9.33
CA ASP A 55 2.30 37.42 8.29
C ASP A 55 3.67 37.20 7.62
N PHE A 56 3.66 37.01 6.31
CA PHE A 56 4.85 36.73 5.49
C PHE A 56 5.33 37.96 4.70
N THR A 57 4.68 39.12 4.82
CA THR A 57 5.05 40.35 4.09
C THR A 57 6.49 40.82 4.36
N ALA A 58 7.07 40.43 5.50
CA ALA A 58 8.46 40.73 5.86
C ALA A 58 9.52 39.81 5.20
N VAL A 59 9.12 38.78 4.43
CA VAL A 59 10.01 37.67 4.02
C VAL A 59 10.42 37.70 2.53
N GLU A 60 9.77 38.53 1.69
CA GLU A 60 9.94 38.50 0.23
C GLU A 60 11.39 38.69 -0.27
N GLY A 61 12.28 39.28 0.53
CA GLY A 61 13.69 39.46 0.20
C GLY A 61 14.66 38.34 0.62
N ASN A 62 14.26 37.34 1.44
CA ASN A 62 15.21 36.35 1.99
C ASN A 62 14.58 34.98 2.35
N MET A 63 13.83 34.41 1.41
CA MET A 63 13.09 33.15 1.61
C MET A 63 13.98 31.94 1.94
N ASP A 64 15.21 31.86 1.41
CA ASP A 64 16.12 30.74 1.69
C ASP A 64 16.61 30.73 3.14
N ASN A 65 17.00 31.89 3.69
CA ASN A 65 17.39 32.02 5.10
C ASN A 65 16.21 31.70 6.03
N PHE A 66 14.99 32.13 5.67
CA PHE A 66 13.78 31.78 6.41
C PHE A 66 13.50 30.26 6.39
N MET A 67 13.67 29.59 5.25
CA MET A 67 13.55 28.13 5.16
C MET A 67 14.65 27.39 5.93
N VAL A 68 15.87 27.94 6.01
CA VAL A 68 16.93 27.44 6.90
C VAL A 68 16.55 27.62 8.38
N GLN A 69 15.98 28.77 8.76
CA GLN A 69 15.52 28.98 10.14
C GLN A 69 14.36 28.05 10.53
N ILE A 70 13.41 27.79 9.62
CA ILE A 70 12.36 26.78 9.84
C ILE A 70 12.96 25.38 9.99
N LYS A 71 13.93 24.99 9.14
CA LYS A 71 14.62 23.69 9.29
C LYS A 71 15.35 23.58 10.62
N ASN A 72 16.09 24.61 11.03
CA ASN A 72 16.81 24.65 12.29
C ASN A 72 15.86 24.60 13.50
N LEU A 73 14.72 25.29 13.43
CA LEU A 73 13.69 25.24 14.47
C LEU A 73 13.03 23.86 14.55
N ALA A 74 12.67 23.26 13.42
CA ALA A 74 12.15 21.90 13.36
C ALA A 74 13.15 20.87 13.92
N GLN A 75 14.42 20.96 13.54
CA GLN A 75 15.51 20.12 14.07
C GLN A 75 15.78 20.36 15.56
N SER A 76 15.54 21.58 16.08
CA SER A 76 15.69 21.89 17.51
C SER A 76 14.51 21.36 18.35
N LEU A 77 13.30 21.35 17.79
CA LEU A 77 12.08 20.84 18.43
C LEU A 77 11.96 19.31 18.32
N TYR A 78 12.54 18.69 17.29
CA TYR A 78 12.47 17.25 17.05
C TYR A 78 12.98 16.44 18.28
N PRO A 79 14.15 16.71 18.89
CA PRO A 79 14.59 16.07 20.14
C PRO A 79 13.61 16.24 21.31
N CYS A 80 12.96 17.40 21.44
CA CYS A 80 11.97 17.63 22.49
C CYS A 80 10.69 16.79 22.30
N SER A 81 10.35 16.46 21.05
CA SER A 81 9.25 15.54 20.73
C SER A 81 9.65 14.05 20.72
N ALA A 82 10.94 13.74 20.60
CA ALA A 82 11.47 12.39 20.40
C ALA A 82 11.46 11.49 21.67
N GLN A 83 10.80 11.90 22.75
CA GLN A 83 10.59 11.05 23.93
C GLN A 83 9.61 9.91 23.63
N LYS A 84 10.11 8.81 23.06
CA LYS A 84 9.34 7.59 22.75
C LYS A 84 8.04 7.86 21.98
N LEU A 85 8.12 8.62 20.90
CA LEU A 85 7.10 8.56 19.85
C LEU A 85 7.03 7.12 19.33
N ASP A 86 5.90 6.48 19.57
CA ASP A 86 5.62 5.11 19.13
C ASP A 86 5.36 5.12 17.61
N GLN A 87 6.38 4.78 16.84
CA GLN A 87 6.38 4.93 15.37
C GLN A 87 5.72 3.76 14.64
N ASP A 88 5.57 2.62 15.30
CA ASP A 88 4.96 1.43 14.73
C ASP A 88 3.43 1.54 14.68
N MET A 89 2.84 0.83 13.72
CA MET A 89 1.42 0.49 13.74
C MET A 89 1.19 -0.70 14.69
N LYS A 90 0.08 -0.69 15.44
CA LYS A 90 -0.25 -1.72 16.44
C LYS A 90 -1.34 -2.66 15.94
N LEU A 91 -1.15 -3.96 16.14
CA LEU A 91 -2.11 -4.99 15.73
C LEU A 91 -3.42 -4.87 16.53
N ASN A 92 -4.54 -4.91 15.82
CA ASN A 92 -5.88 -5.17 16.34
C ASN A 92 -6.41 -6.39 15.57
N PHE A 93 -6.88 -7.41 16.28
CA PHE A 93 -7.72 -8.44 15.68
C PHE A 93 -9.14 -7.90 15.52
N LEU A 94 -9.88 -8.38 14.52
CA LEU A 94 -11.30 -8.08 14.38
C LEU A 94 -12.08 -8.64 15.58
N LYS A 95 -13.02 -7.85 16.12
CA LYS A 95 -13.95 -8.29 17.17
C LYS A 95 -14.96 -9.32 16.67
N ASN A 96 -15.22 -9.31 15.36
CA ASN A 96 -16.11 -10.23 14.68
C ASN A 96 -15.33 -11.49 14.30
N ASP A 97 -15.37 -12.48 15.19
CA ASP A 97 -14.65 -13.75 15.09
C ASP A 97 -15.08 -14.61 13.89
N SER A 98 -16.23 -14.34 13.26
CA SER A 98 -16.65 -15.00 12.02
C SER A 98 -15.79 -14.60 10.81
N VAL A 99 -15.08 -13.46 10.85
CA VAL A 99 -14.26 -12.94 9.74
C VAL A 99 -12.80 -13.38 9.93
N THR A 100 -12.41 -14.42 9.18
CA THR A 100 -11.18 -15.20 9.46
C THR A 100 -10.17 -15.23 8.30
N CYS A 101 -8.92 -15.48 8.67
CA CYS A 101 -7.85 -15.94 7.78
C CYS A 101 -8.14 -17.36 7.27
N ASN A 102 -7.41 -17.81 6.23
CA ASN A 102 -7.62 -19.12 5.58
C ASN A 102 -7.75 -20.29 6.58
N ASP A 103 -6.89 -20.37 7.60
CA ASP A 103 -6.92 -21.48 8.56
C ASP A 103 -8.10 -21.45 9.55
N GLY A 104 -8.79 -20.31 9.68
CA GLY A 104 -9.83 -20.05 10.68
C GLY A 104 -9.39 -19.18 11.87
N SER A 105 -8.13 -18.72 11.89
CA SER A 105 -7.69 -17.70 12.87
C SER A 105 -8.30 -16.33 12.57
N ALA A 106 -8.56 -15.53 13.60
CA ALA A 106 -9.17 -14.20 13.46
C ALA A 106 -8.31 -13.29 12.56
N ALA A 107 -8.94 -12.62 11.59
CA ALA A 107 -8.26 -11.61 10.79
C ALA A 107 -8.05 -10.31 11.60
N GLY A 108 -7.36 -9.32 11.03
CA GLY A 108 -7.03 -8.09 11.75
C GLY A 108 -6.28 -7.09 10.89
N TYR A 109 -5.85 -6.01 11.53
CA TYR A 109 -5.18 -4.87 10.92
C TYR A 109 -4.22 -4.21 11.92
N TYR A 110 -3.11 -3.67 11.42
CA TYR A 110 -2.26 -2.78 12.20
C TYR A 110 -2.70 -1.34 11.99
N ILE A 111 -2.72 -0.51 13.03
CA ILE A 111 -3.07 0.92 12.94
C ILE A 111 -2.02 1.82 13.63
N LYS A 112 -1.74 2.97 13.01
CA LYS A 112 -1.13 4.14 13.65
C LYS A 112 -2.02 5.36 13.41
N GLU A 113 -2.67 5.79 14.48
CA GLU A 113 -3.58 6.95 14.47
C GLU A 113 -2.78 8.27 14.39
N SER A 114 -3.29 9.25 13.64
CA SER A 114 -2.82 10.64 13.64
C SER A 114 -3.96 11.57 14.07
N LYS A 115 -3.93 11.98 15.34
CA LYS A 115 -4.97 12.82 15.95
C LYS A 115 -4.93 14.22 15.33
N GLY A 116 -6.00 14.57 14.62
CA GLY A 116 -6.13 15.81 13.83
C GLY A 116 -6.05 15.58 12.32
N SER A 117 -5.50 14.46 11.87
CA SER A 117 -5.47 14.13 10.44
C SER A 117 -6.80 13.58 9.95
N LYS A 118 -7.32 14.14 8.85
CA LYS A 118 -8.52 13.66 8.15
C LYS A 118 -8.20 12.84 6.89
N ARG A 119 -6.93 12.44 6.72
CA ARG A 119 -6.51 11.47 5.70
C ARG A 119 -6.37 10.09 6.34
N TRP A 120 -6.85 9.08 5.64
CA TRP A 120 -6.69 7.67 6.00
C TRP A 120 -6.07 6.92 4.82
N LEU A 121 -5.09 6.06 5.10
CA LEU A 121 -4.48 5.16 4.12
C LEU A 121 -4.65 3.73 4.63
N LEU A 122 -5.43 2.93 3.91
CA LEU A 122 -5.65 1.50 4.17
C LEU A 122 -4.84 0.73 3.12
N PHE A 123 -3.76 0.08 3.53
CA PHE A 123 -2.91 -0.71 2.64
C PHE A 123 -3.26 -2.20 2.70
N LEU A 124 -3.50 -2.78 1.52
CA LEU A 124 -3.70 -4.22 1.30
C LEU A 124 -2.37 -4.88 0.98
N GLU A 125 -1.95 -5.83 1.81
CA GLU A 125 -0.77 -6.67 1.54
C GLU A 125 -0.99 -7.58 0.31
N GLY A 126 0.10 -7.90 -0.38
CA GLY A 126 0.13 -8.80 -1.54
C GLY A 126 0.71 -10.18 -1.23
N GLY A 127 1.22 -10.86 -2.26
CA GLY A 127 1.87 -12.18 -2.14
C GLY A 127 1.04 -13.35 -2.64
N TRP A 128 0.76 -13.37 -3.96
CA TRP A 128 0.17 -14.50 -4.68
C TRP A 128 -1.21 -14.95 -4.17
N TYR A 129 -1.60 -16.20 -4.39
CA TYR A 129 -2.91 -16.78 -4.07
C TYR A 129 -2.82 -18.32 -4.06
N CYS A 130 -3.94 -19.01 -3.82
CA CYS A 130 -4.05 -20.45 -4.08
C CYS A 130 -5.47 -20.80 -4.57
N PHE A 131 -5.59 -21.56 -5.66
CA PHE A 131 -6.85 -21.72 -6.42
C PHE A 131 -7.48 -23.13 -6.33
N ASN A 132 -6.87 -24.03 -5.57
CA ASN A 132 -7.41 -25.35 -5.24
C ASN A 132 -6.79 -25.85 -3.93
N ARG A 133 -7.30 -26.95 -3.38
CA ARG A 133 -6.80 -27.53 -2.13
C ARG A 133 -5.29 -27.79 -2.16
N GLN A 134 -4.77 -28.44 -3.20
CA GLN A 134 -3.35 -28.79 -3.30
C GLN A 134 -2.41 -27.57 -3.25
N THR A 135 -2.75 -26.49 -3.98
CA THR A 135 -1.98 -25.24 -3.93
C THR A 135 -2.12 -24.52 -2.60
N CYS A 136 -3.27 -24.62 -1.92
CA CYS A 136 -3.45 -24.04 -0.59
C CYS A 136 -2.74 -24.84 0.50
N ASP A 137 -2.74 -26.17 0.46
CA ASP A 137 -2.00 -27.03 1.39
C ASP A 137 -0.49 -26.76 1.29
N SER A 138 0.07 -26.74 0.08
CA SER A 138 1.48 -26.38 -0.14
C SER A 138 1.82 -24.94 0.29
N ARG A 139 0.92 -23.98 0.07
CA ARG A 139 1.08 -22.59 0.55
C ARG A 139 0.97 -22.48 2.07
N TYR A 140 0.18 -23.33 2.73
CA TYR A 140 0.03 -23.34 4.17
C TYR A 140 1.27 -23.93 4.87
N GLU A 141 1.93 -24.92 4.25
CA GLU A 141 3.23 -25.43 4.69
C GLU A 141 4.35 -24.41 4.51
N THR A 142 4.45 -23.79 3.32
CA THR A 142 5.61 -22.96 2.92
C THR A 142 5.48 -21.47 3.28
N MET A 143 4.26 -20.92 3.32
CA MET A 143 3.99 -19.48 3.40
C MET A 143 2.95 -19.12 4.47
N ARG A 144 2.83 -19.91 5.54
CA ARG A 144 1.75 -19.84 6.57
C ARG A 144 1.36 -18.43 7.07
N ARG A 145 2.29 -17.46 7.12
CA ARG A 145 1.98 -16.06 7.49
C ARG A 145 0.90 -15.43 6.60
N LEU A 146 0.82 -15.85 5.34
CA LEU A 146 -0.16 -15.39 4.34
C LEU A 146 -1.45 -16.23 4.32
N MET A 147 -1.68 -17.03 5.37
CA MET A 147 -2.86 -17.89 5.55
C MET A 147 -3.36 -17.98 7.01
N SER A 148 -2.66 -17.33 7.94
CA SER A 148 -2.86 -17.49 9.40
C SER A 148 -2.35 -16.26 10.14
N SER A 149 -3.12 -15.77 11.11
CA SER A 149 -2.71 -14.66 11.99
C SER A 149 -1.95 -15.12 13.25
N THR A 150 -1.88 -16.43 13.49
CA THR A 150 -1.29 -17.06 14.70
C THR A 150 0.17 -16.72 15.00
N LYS A 151 0.91 -16.12 14.06
CA LYS A 151 2.32 -15.70 14.21
C LYS A 151 2.55 -14.23 13.83
N TRP A 152 1.51 -13.39 13.83
CA TRP A 152 1.65 -11.96 13.56
C TRP A 152 2.31 -11.23 14.76
N PRO A 153 3.32 -10.37 14.53
CA PRO A 153 3.92 -9.57 15.59
C PRO A 153 2.90 -8.54 16.12
N GLN A 154 3.07 -8.08 17.36
CA GLN A 154 2.14 -7.11 17.97
C GLN A 154 2.27 -5.69 17.39
N THR A 155 3.42 -5.37 16.79
CA THR A 155 3.67 -4.09 16.11
C THR A 155 4.24 -4.32 14.70
N ARG A 156 4.14 -3.31 13.85
CA ARG A 156 4.71 -3.29 12.49
C ARG A 156 5.12 -1.87 12.11
N THR A 157 6.38 -1.67 11.78
CA THR A 157 6.91 -0.40 11.28
C THR A 157 6.33 -0.08 9.89
N GLY A 158 5.90 1.17 9.70
CA GLY A 158 5.48 1.68 8.38
C GLY A 158 6.68 2.06 7.52
N THR A 159 6.61 1.79 6.23
CA THR A 159 7.67 2.03 5.22
C THR A 159 7.08 2.54 3.91
N GLY A 160 7.87 3.25 3.11
CA GLY A 160 7.42 3.95 1.91
C GLY A 160 6.27 4.92 2.19
N ILE A 161 5.17 4.78 1.44
CA ILE A 161 3.92 5.56 1.62
C ILE A 161 3.27 5.38 3.00
N MET A 162 3.65 4.36 3.78
CA MET A 162 3.18 4.13 5.14
C MET A 162 4.14 4.64 6.21
N SER A 163 5.33 5.13 5.84
CA SER A 163 6.31 5.64 6.80
C SER A 163 5.78 6.87 7.53
N PRO A 164 5.98 6.99 8.86
CA PRO A 164 5.64 8.17 9.62
C PRO A 164 6.67 9.30 9.49
N GLN A 165 7.77 9.09 8.76
CA GLN A 165 8.83 10.08 8.59
C GLN A 165 8.59 10.97 7.36
N PRO A 166 8.61 12.32 7.49
CA PRO A 166 8.52 13.23 6.35
C PRO A 166 9.60 12.99 5.29
N GLU A 167 10.78 12.52 5.71
CA GLU A 167 11.95 12.28 4.86
C GLU A 167 11.75 11.09 3.93
N GLU A 168 10.98 10.08 4.34
CA GLU A 168 10.62 8.90 3.53
C GLU A 168 9.23 9.06 2.87
N ASN A 169 8.35 9.89 3.43
CA ASN A 169 6.96 10.03 3.01
C ASN A 169 6.51 11.51 2.95
N PRO A 170 7.01 12.30 1.98
CA PRO A 170 6.93 13.77 2.00
C PRO A 170 5.52 14.37 1.94
N HIS A 171 4.48 13.57 1.71
CA HIS A 171 3.11 14.04 1.51
C HIS A 171 2.05 13.34 2.38
N TRP A 172 2.28 12.09 2.79
CA TRP A 172 1.30 11.29 3.54
C TRP A 172 1.76 10.86 4.94
N TRP A 173 2.98 11.20 5.38
CA TRP A 173 3.55 10.78 6.69
C TRP A 173 2.62 10.99 7.89
N ASN A 174 1.82 12.06 7.87
CA ASN A 174 0.87 12.41 8.91
C ASN A 174 -0.58 11.96 8.62
N ALA A 175 -0.79 10.91 7.82
CA ALA A 175 -2.08 10.24 7.69
C ALA A 175 -2.33 9.27 8.85
N ASN A 176 -3.59 8.85 9.02
CA ASN A 176 -3.89 7.64 9.78
C ASN A 176 -3.49 6.43 8.92
N MET A 177 -2.51 5.66 9.37
CA MET A 177 -1.97 4.52 8.62
C MET A 177 -2.62 3.22 9.09
N VAL A 178 -3.11 2.41 8.16
CA VAL A 178 -3.66 1.08 8.43
C VAL A 178 -3.02 0.07 7.47
N PHE A 179 -2.43 -0.99 8.00
CA PHE A 179 -1.90 -2.12 7.23
C PHE A 179 -2.79 -3.34 7.47
N ILE A 180 -3.42 -3.86 6.42
CA ILE A 180 -4.27 -5.06 6.47
C ILE A 180 -3.45 -6.24 5.92
N PRO A 181 -2.98 -7.19 6.76
CA PRO A 181 -2.16 -8.30 6.29
C PRO A 181 -2.98 -9.30 5.48
N TYR A 182 -2.35 -9.90 4.48
CA TYR A 182 -3.03 -10.75 3.52
C TYR A 182 -3.00 -12.20 3.99
N CYS A 183 -4.07 -12.64 4.65
CA CYS A 183 -4.22 -14.02 5.13
C CYS A 183 -5.38 -14.79 4.49
N SER A 184 -5.90 -14.30 3.35
CA SER A 184 -7.08 -14.86 2.66
C SER A 184 -6.76 -15.56 1.34
N SER A 185 -5.57 -15.39 0.75
CA SER A 185 -5.08 -16.11 -0.44
C SER A 185 -5.99 -16.07 -1.69
N ASP A 186 -6.89 -15.09 -1.76
CA ASP A 186 -8.02 -14.96 -2.70
C ASP A 186 -8.02 -13.64 -3.50
N VAL A 187 -6.87 -12.96 -3.56
CA VAL A 187 -6.70 -11.63 -4.20
C VAL A 187 -7.71 -10.59 -3.65
N TRP A 188 -8.04 -10.70 -2.36
CA TRP A 188 -9.02 -9.85 -1.67
C TRP A 188 -10.45 -9.93 -2.24
N SER A 189 -10.78 -10.99 -2.98
CA SER A 189 -12.09 -11.17 -3.61
C SER A 189 -13.07 -12.02 -2.80
N GLY A 190 -12.58 -12.94 -1.96
CA GLY A 190 -13.39 -14.00 -1.37
C GLY A 190 -14.44 -13.51 -0.36
N ALA A 191 -15.57 -14.22 -0.32
CA ALA A 191 -16.64 -14.04 0.66
C ALA A 191 -17.15 -15.39 1.25
N THR A 192 -16.35 -16.45 1.17
CA THR A 192 -16.70 -17.81 1.63
C THR A 192 -16.09 -18.09 3.01
N PRO A 193 -16.89 -18.29 4.07
CA PRO A 193 -16.36 -18.70 5.38
C PRO A 193 -15.87 -20.15 5.37
N LYS A 194 -15.08 -20.51 6.39
CA LYS A 194 -14.71 -21.91 6.64
C LYS A 194 -15.94 -22.73 7.05
N THR A 195 -16.04 -23.96 6.55
CA THR A 195 -17.15 -24.88 6.83
C THR A 195 -16.61 -26.28 7.12
N ASN A 196 -17.46 -27.20 7.60
CA ASN A 196 -17.11 -28.61 7.75
C ASN A 196 -16.79 -29.33 6.41
N GLN A 197 -16.99 -28.65 5.26
CA GLN A 197 -16.72 -29.15 3.92
C GLN A 197 -15.61 -28.35 3.18
N SER A 198 -15.09 -27.28 3.77
CA SER A 198 -14.01 -26.46 3.21
C SER A 198 -12.84 -26.35 4.19
N ASP A 199 -11.67 -26.86 3.79
CA ASP A 199 -10.47 -26.86 4.64
C ASP A 199 -9.99 -25.44 4.99
N TYR A 200 -10.35 -24.46 4.15
CA TYR A 200 -9.97 -23.05 4.28
C TYR A 200 -11.17 -22.10 4.15
N ALA A 201 -11.10 -20.95 4.83
CA ALA A 201 -11.89 -19.76 4.53
C ALA A 201 -11.28 -18.97 3.36
N PHE A 202 -12.09 -18.20 2.63
CA PHE A 202 -11.65 -17.22 1.62
C PHE A 202 -12.51 -15.96 1.79
N MET A 203 -12.06 -15.03 2.64
CA MET A 203 -12.88 -13.92 3.15
C MET A 203 -12.27 -12.53 2.89
N GLY A 204 -11.35 -12.38 1.94
CA GLY A 204 -10.60 -11.14 1.73
C GLY A 204 -11.46 -9.90 1.53
N SER A 205 -12.58 -10.00 0.81
CA SER A 205 -13.50 -8.85 0.64
C SER A 205 -14.27 -8.53 1.93
N LEU A 206 -14.58 -9.55 2.74
CA LEU A 206 -15.23 -9.39 4.04
C LEU A 206 -14.27 -8.84 5.11
N ILE A 207 -12.98 -9.19 5.06
CA ILE A 207 -11.93 -8.61 5.90
C ILE A 207 -11.84 -7.11 5.66
N ILE A 208 -11.79 -6.66 4.40
CA ILE A 208 -11.76 -5.22 4.06
C ILE A 208 -13.02 -4.52 4.61
N LYS A 209 -14.20 -5.11 4.38
CA LYS A 209 -15.47 -4.57 4.88
C LYS A 209 -15.46 -4.40 6.40
N GLU A 210 -15.00 -5.41 7.14
CA GLU A 210 -15.04 -5.38 8.60
C GLU A 210 -13.96 -4.49 9.23
N VAL A 211 -12.79 -4.38 8.60
CA VAL A 211 -11.80 -3.36 8.96
C VAL A 211 -12.41 -1.95 8.81
N VAL A 212 -13.08 -1.66 7.69
CA VAL A 212 -13.76 -0.36 7.50
C VAL A 212 -14.82 -0.12 8.58
N ASN A 213 -15.62 -1.13 8.94
CA ASN A 213 -16.60 -1.04 10.04
C ASN A 213 -15.97 -0.67 11.38
N GLU A 214 -14.86 -1.31 11.77
CA GLU A 214 -14.18 -0.97 13.03
C GLU A 214 -13.53 0.42 13.02
N LEU A 215 -12.94 0.80 11.87
CA LEU A 215 -12.24 2.08 11.74
C LEU A 215 -13.19 3.29 11.84
N LEU A 216 -14.47 3.14 11.50
CA LEU A 216 -15.49 4.17 11.78
C LEU A 216 -15.53 4.51 13.28
N THR A 217 -15.44 3.52 14.16
CA THR A 217 -15.38 3.75 15.63
C THR A 217 -14.05 4.36 16.11
N LYS A 218 -13.04 4.40 15.24
CA LYS A 218 -11.68 4.93 15.50
C LYS A 218 -11.41 6.29 14.82
N GLY A 219 -12.42 6.91 14.21
CA GLY A 219 -12.31 8.26 13.61
C GLY A 219 -12.35 8.33 12.09
N LEU A 220 -12.55 7.20 11.38
CA LEU A 220 -12.78 7.20 9.93
C LEU A 220 -14.09 7.92 9.58
N ASP A 221 -15.05 7.95 10.52
CA ASP A 221 -16.31 8.68 10.43
C ASP A 221 -16.15 10.19 10.14
N LYS A 222 -14.99 10.77 10.49
CA LYS A 222 -14.64 12.20 10.35
C LYS A 222 -13.60 12.44 9.25
N ALA A 223 -13.29 11.44 8.43
CA ALA A 223 -12.33 11.55 7.33
C ALA A 223 -12.79 12.54 6.24
N LYS A 224 -11.82 13.05 5.48
CA LYS A 224 -12.05 13.73 4.19
C LYS A 224 -11.69 12.84 3.01
N VAL A 225 -10.64 12.03 3.17
CA VAL A 225 -10.13 11.12 2.13
C VAL A 225 -9.75 9.79 2.77
N LEU A 226 -10.24 8.69 2.18
CA LEU A 226 -9.78 7.33 2.41
C LEU A 226 -9.08 6.87 1.13
N LEU A 227 -7.76 6.65 1.20
CA LEU A 227 -6.99 6.02 0.13
C LEU A 227 -6.87 4.52 0.40
N LEU A 228 -7.57 3.71 -0.38
CA LEU A 228 -7.38 2.25 -0.41
C LEU A 228 -6.17 1.96 -1.31
N ALA A 229 -5.05 1.62 -0.71
CA ALA A 229 -3.80 1.31 -1.39
C ALA A 229 -3.50 -0.19 -1.33
N GLY A 230 -2.63 -0.69 -2.19
CA GLY A 230 -2.16 -2.08 -2.10
C GLY A 230 -1.12 -2.41 -3.15
N SER A 231 -0.23 -3.35 -2.83
CA SER A 231 0.83 -3.84 -3.74
C SER A 231 0.55 -5.28 -4.20
N SER A 232 0.99 -5.65 -5.40
CA SER A 232 0.87 -7.03 -5.93
C SER A 232 -0.61 -7.48 -5.96
N ALA A 233 -0.93 -8.67 -5.43
CA ALA A 233 -2.30 -9.14 -5.24
C ALA A 233 -3.18 -8.17 -4.40
N GLY A 234 -2.58 -7.36 -3.52
CA GLY A 234 -3.25 -6.26 -2.83
C GLY A 234 -3.61 -5.10 -3.76
N GLY A 235 -2.78 -4.81 -4.77
CA GLY A 235 -3.06 -3.81 -5.80
C GLY A 235 -4.24 -4.20 -6.69
N THR A 236 -4.32 -5.48 -7.10
CA THR A 236 -5.53 -6.02 -7.74
C THR A 236 -6.72 -5.99 -6.77
N GLY A 237 -6.49 -6.27 -5.49
CA GLY A 237 -7.47 -6.16 -4.42
C GLY A 237 -8.10 -4.76 -4.28
N VAL A 238 -7.33 -3.69 -4.52
CA VAL A 238 -7.85 -2.30 -4.59
C VAL A 238 -8.88 -2.19 -5.71
N LEU A 239 -8.54 -2.64 -6.93
CA LEU A 239 -9.45 -2.57 -8.09
C LEU A 239 -10.74 -3.37 -7.86
N LEU A 240 -10.66 -4.48 -7.13
CA LEU A 240 -11.80 -5.33 -6.80
C LEU A 240 -12.69 -4.81 -5.66
N ASN A 241 -12.22 -3.87 -4.84
CA ASN A 241 -12.90 -3.43 -3.61
C ASN A 241 -13.11 -1.92 -3.44
N VAL A 242 -12.44 -1.04 -4.21
CA VAL A 242 -12.50 0.42 -3.99
C VAL A 242 -13.92 0.98 -4.04
N ASP A 243 -14.72 0.60 -5.04
CA ASP A 243 -16.12 1.01 -5.15
C ASP A 243 -17.00 0.37 -4.06
N ARG A 244 -16.70 -0.86 -3.63
CA ARG A 244 -17.41 -1.54 -2.54
C ARG A 244 -17.20 -0.82 -1.20
N VAL A 245 -16.01 -0.26 -0.97
CA VAL A 245 -15.71 0.59 0.20
C VAL A 245 -16.40 1.95 0.10
N ALA A 246 -16.51 2.53 -1.10
CA ALA A 246 -17.29 3.75 -1.32
C ALA A 246 -18.78 3.53 -1.02
N GLU A 247 -19.39 2.49 -1.60
CA GLU A 247 -20.79 2.11 -1.39
C GLU A 247 -21.09 1.72 0.06
N GLN A 248 -20.14 1.07 0.75
CA GLN A 248 -20.23 0.81 2.19
C GLN A 248 -20.27 2.10 3.01
N LEU A 249 -19.37 3.06 2.76
CA LEU A 249 -19.36 4.32 3.51
C LEU A 249 -20.59 5.18 3.20
N GLU A 250 -21.04 5.21 1.93
CA GLU A 250 -22.27 5.92 1.55
C GLU A 250 -23.51 5.32 2.24
N SER A 251 -23.68 3.99 2.20
CA SER A 251 -24.80 3.30 2.85
C SER A 251 -24.81 3.39 4.38
N LEU A 252 -23.66 3.62 5.01
CA LEU A 252 -23.53 3.89 6.45
C LEU A 252 -23.66 5.39 6.81
N GLY A 253 -23.99 6.26 5.85
CA GLY A 253 -24.19 7.71 6.08
C GLY A 253 -22.90 8.56 6.05
N HIS A 254 -21.77 7.97 5.67
CA HIS A 254 -20.45 8.62 5.59
C HIS A 254 -20.07 9.06 4.17
N GLY A 255 -21.04 9.32 3.27
CA GLY A 255 -20.83 9.74 1.88
C GLY A 255 -20.05 11.06 1.69
N GLY A 256 -19.71 11.79 2.76
CA GLY A 256 -18.76 12.90 2.73
C GLY A 256 -17.28 12.48 2.68
N VAL A 257 -16.96 11.20 2.87
CA VAL A 257 -15.60 10.65 2.79
C VAL A 257 -15.26 10.31 1.35
N GLN A 258 -14.26 10.98 0.76
CA GLN A 258 -13.81 10.67 -0.59
C GLN A 258 -12.98 9.38 -0.59
N VAL A 259 -13.55 8.28 -1.09
CA VAL A 259 -12.80 7.04 -1.34
C VAL A 259 -12.02 7.16 -2.65
N ARG A 260 -10.76 6.71 -2.63
CA ARG A 260 -9.83 6.72 -3.77
C ARG A 260 -8.99 5.45 -3.76
N GLY A 261 -8.52 4.99 -4.92
CA GLY A 261 -7.67 3.80 -5.04
C GLY A 261 -6.22 4.11 -5.40
N LEU A 262 -5.27 3.33 -4.89
CA LEU A 262 -3.88 3.29 -5.34
C LEU A 262 -3.44 1.83 -5.56
N ALA A 263 -3.52 1.37 -6.80
CA ALA A 263 -3.15 0.01 -7.18
C ALA A 263 -1.69 -0.04 -7.64
N ASP A 264 -0.81 -0.69 -6.86
CA ASP A 264 0.61 -0.90 -7.18
C ASP A 264 0.87 -2.34 -7.62
N SER A 265 1.52 -2.53 -8.77
CA SER A 265 1.99 -3.83 -9.27
C SER A 265 0.88 -4.90 -9.35
N GLY A 266 -0.36 -4.45 -9.57
CA GLY A 266 -1.59 -5.26 -9.59
C GLY A 266 -2.34 -5.23 -10.92
N TRP A 267 -1.75 -4.63 -11.96
CA TRP A 267 -2.31 -4.53 -13.31
C TRP A 267 -1.67 -5.59 -14.21
N PHE A 268 -2.22 -6.80 -14.15
CA PHE A 268 -1.80 -7.95 -14.95
C PHE A 268 -2.50 -8.02 -16.31
N LEU A 269 -1.91 -8.78 -17.23
CA LEU A 269 -2.47 -9.15 -18.53
C LEU A 269 -2.91 -10.62 -18.53
N ASP A 270 -3.96 -10.94 -19.31
CA ASP A 270 -4.40 -12.31 -19.61
C ASP A 270 -3.81 -12.81 -20.95
N ASN A 271 -2.53 -12.52 -21.14
CA ASN A 271 -1.72 -12.88 -22.31
C ASN A 271 -1.38 -14.38 -22.36
N LYS A 272 -0.79 -14.81 -23.49
CA LYS A 272 -0.36 -16.19 -23.69
C LYS A 272 1.09 -16.36 -23.23
N GLN A 273 1.31 -17.17 -22.19
CA GLN A 273 2.63 -17.54 -21.66
C GLN A 273 3.67 -17.81 -22.76
N TYR A 274 4.93 -17.42 -22.52
CA TYR A 274 6.05 -17.71 -23.42
C TYR A 274 6.30 -19.22 -23.58
N LYS A 275 6.12 -19.98 -22.51
CA LYS A 275 6.07 -21.45 -22.50
C LYS A 275 4.75 -21.87 -21.87
N ILE A 276 3.94 -22.63 -22.60
CA ILE A 276 2.68 -23.16 -22.07
C ILE A 276 2.99 -24.34 -21.14
N THR A 277 2.56 -24.27 -19.88
CA THR A 277 2.64 -25.38 -18.92
C THR A 277 1.25 -25.90 -18.56
N ALA A 278 1.19 -27.09 -17.94
CA ALA A 278 -0.01 -27.51 -17.25
C ALA A 278 -0.17 -26.71 -15.96
N CYS A 279 -1.33 -26.08 -15.75
CA CYS A 279 -1.66 -25.38 -14.50
C CYS A 279 -1.82 -26.40 -13.35
N LEU A 280 -0.70 -26.70 -12.67
CA LEU A 280 -0.59 -27.64 -11.57
C LEU A 280 -0.24 -26.93 -10.26
N ASP A 281 0.75 -26.04 -10.29
CA ASP A 281 1.14 -25.16 -9.18
C ASP A 281 0.64 -23.71 -9.38
N THR A 282 0.76 -22.87 -8.35
CA THR A 282 0.33 -21.46 -8.40
C THR A 282 1.14 -20.60 -9.36
N ILE A 283 2.43 -20.88 -9.50
CA ILE A 283 3.45 -19.97 -10.04
C ILE A 283 3.55 -20.12 -11.57
N SER A 284 3.52 -21.36 -12.08
CA SER A 284 3.55 -21.64 -13.52
C SER A 284 2.17 -21.58 -14.20
N CYS A 285 1.08 -21.43 -13.45
CA CYS A 285 -0.26 -21.42 -14.02
C CYS A 285 -0.59 -20.11 -14.75
N ALA A 286 -1.02 -20.21 -16.00
CA ALA A 286 -1.45 -19.07 -16.82
C ALA A 286 -2.50 -18.20 -16.08
N PRO A 287 -2.37 -16.85 -16.09
CA PRO A 287 -3.20 -15.95 -15.29
C PRO A 287 -4.70 -16.23 -15.41
N THR A 288 -5.16 -16.40 -16.65
CA THR A 288 -6.54 -16.67 -17.02
C THR A 288 -7.12 -17.91 -16.33
N GLU A 289 -6.37 -19.02 -16.28
CA GLU A 289 -6.85 -20.27 -15.69
C GLU A 289 -6.66 -20.30 -14.16
N ALA A 290 -5.63 -19.61 -13.65
CA ALA A 290 -5.47 -19.39 -12.21
C ALA A 290 -6.68 -18.66 -11.62
N ILE A 291 -7.09 -17.54 -12.23
CA ILE A 291 -8.25 -16.77 -11.77
C ILE A 291 -9.58 -17.50 -12.05
N LYS A 292 -9.76 -18.14 -13.22
CA LYS A 292 -10.98 -18.94 -13.51
C LYS A 292 -11.23 -20.07 -12.51
N ARG A 293 -10.18 -20.66 -11.95
CA ARG A 293 -10.25 -21.64 -10.86
C ARG A 293 -10.49 -20.94 -9.52
N GLY A 294 -9.67 -19.93 -9.22
CA GLY A 294 -9.69 -19.17 -7.98
C GLY A 294 -11.06 -18.57 -7.67
N ILE A 295 -11.65 -17.80 -8.58
CA ILE A 295 -12.93 -17.12 -8.37
C ILE A 295 -14.06 -18.08 -7.94
N ARG A 296 -14.05 -19.33 -8.42
CA ARG A 296 -15.02 -20.38 -8.03
C ARG A 296 -14.70 -20.97 -6.66
N TYR A 297 -13.41 -21.21 -6.38
CA TYR A 297 -12.95 -21.82 -5.14
C TYR A 297 -13.05 -20.85 -3.94
N TRP A 298 -12.92 -19.55 -4.18
CA TRP A 298 -12.99 -18.50 -3.17
C TRP A 298 -14.41 -17.96 -2.92
N GLY A 299 -15.37 -18.24 -3.82
CA GLY A 299 -16.61 -17.47 -3.91
C GLY A 299 -16.32 -15.99 -4.14
N GLY A 300 -15.46 -15.71 -5.13
CA GLY A 300 -14.86 -14.40 -5.35
C GLY A 300 -15.85 -13.35 -5.86
N LEU A 301 -15.94 -12.22 -5.15
CA LEU A 301 -16.73 -11.06 -5.50
C LEU A 301 -15.90 -10.08 -6.36
N VAL A 302 -16.50 -9.59 -7.44
CA VAL A 302 -15.95 -8.55 -8.33
C VAL A 302 -16.83 -7.30 -8.28
N PRO A 303 -16.38 -6.12 -8.77
CA PRO A 303 -17.21 -4.93 -8.84
C PRO A 303 -18.45 -5.15 -9.71
N GLU A 304 -19.61 -4.62 -9.28
CA GLU A 304 -20.90 -4.94 -9.91
C GLU A 304 -20.99 -4.46 -11.37
N SER A 305 -20.47 -3.26 -11.64
CA SER A 305 -20.38 -2.70 -13.00
C SER A 305 -19.54 -3.59 -13.92
N CYS A 306 -18.42 -4.13 -13.43
CA CYS A 306 -17.59 -5.07 -14.16
C CYS A 306 -18.27 -6.43 -14.35
N ARG A 307 -18.99 -6.93 -13.34
CA ARG A 307 -19.80 -8.17 -13.43
C ARG A 307 -20.83 -8.07 -14.54
N GLN A 308 -21.51 -6.93 -14.65
CA GLN A 308 -22.52 -6.67 -15.68
C GLN A 308 -21.89 -6.51 -17.09
N ALA A 309 -20.64 -6.03 -17.19
CA ALA A 309 -19.90 -5.99 -18.46
C ALA A 309 -19.38 -7.38 -18.91
N HIS A 310 -19.20 -8.33 -17.98
CA HIS A 310 -18.55 -9.63 -18.23
C HIS A 310 -19.33 -10.82 -17.64
N VAL A 311 -20.65 -10.84 -17.83
CA VAL A 311 -21.56 -11.90 -17.33
C VAL A 311 -21.11 -13.30 -17.79
N GLY A 312 -20.98 -14.23 -16.84
CA GLY A 312 -20.49 -15.59 -17.07
C GLY A 312 -18.98 -15.70 -17.33
N GLN A 313 -18.26 -14.57 -17.27
CA GLN A 313 -16.81 -14.47 -17.46
C GLN A 313 -16.19 -13.50 -16.44
N GLU A 314 -16.66 -13.55 -15.19
CA GLU A 314 -16.34 -12.60 -14.11
C GLU A 314 -14.84 -12.56 -13.77
N TRP A 315 -14.09 -13.61 -14.12
CA TRP A 315 -12.62 -13.67 -14.06
C TRP A 315 -11.94 -12.51 -14.82
N ASN A 316 -12.60 -11.93 -15.84
CA ASN A 316 -12.12 -10.74 -16.55
C ASN A 316 -11.86 -9.56 -15.61
N CYS A 317 -12.63 -9.43 -14.53
CA CYS A 317 -12.57 -8.31 -13.60
C CYS A 317 -11.33 -8.29 -12.69
N PHE A 318 -10.50 -9.32 -12.72
CA PHE A 318 -9.19 -9.34 -12.06
C PHE A 318 -8.08 -8.69 -12.90
N PHE A 319 -8.35 -8.43 -14.20
CA PHE A 319 -7.38 -7.84 -15.11
C PHE A 319 -7.61 -6.33 -15.20
N GLY A 320 -6.60 -5.55 -14.80
CA GLY A 320 -6.75 -4.12 -14.51
C GLY A 320 -7.40 -3.32 -15.64
N TYR A 321 -7.00 -3.60 -16.87
CA TYR A 321 -7.50 -2.92 -18.07
C TYR A 321 -8.97 -3.21 -18.43
N LYS A 322 -9.57 -4.25 -17.86
CA LYS A 322 -11.00 -4.60 -18.06
C LYS A 322 -11.88 -4.05 -16.93
N VAL A 323 -11.40 -4.08 -15.70
CA VAL A 323 -12.15 -3.56 -14.54
C VAL A 323 -12.07 -2.03 -14.44
N PHE A 324 -10.91 -1.41 -14.71
CA PHE A 324 -10.70 0.03 -14.54
C PHE A 324 -11.72 0.92 -15.28
N PRO A 325 -12.12 0.65 -16.54
CA PRO A 325 -13.15 1.43 -17.25
C PRO A 325 -14.55 1.40 -16.61
N THR A 326 -14.78 0.50 -15.65
CA THR A 326 -16.07 0.31 -14.96
C THR A 326 -16.09 0.88 -13.52
N LEU A 327 -14.96 1.38 -13.03
CA LEU A 327 -14.84 1.91 -11.66
C LEU A 327 -15.40 3.34 -11.56
N LYS A 328 -16.11 3.60 -10.45
CA LYS A 328 -16.67 4.91 -10.09
C LYS A 328 -15.65 5.75 -9.34
N SER A 329 -14.88 5.12 -8.45
CA SER A 329 -13.88 5.77 -7.61
C SER A 329 -12.64 6.15 -8.42
N PRO A 330 -12.01 7.33 -8.18
CA PRO A 330 -10.76 7.67 -8.84
C PRO A 330 -9.63 6.76 -8.34
N VAL A 331 -8.94 6.09 -9.26
CA VAL A 331 -7.81 5.21 -8.98
C VAL A 331 -6.53 5.73 -9.65
N PHE A 332 -5.43 5.73 -8.91
CA PHE A 332 -4.07 5.90 -9.45
C PHE A 332 -3.43 4.52 -9.65
N VAL A 333 -2.79 4.29 -10.80
CA VAL A 333 -2.15 3.01 -11.15
C VAL A 333 -0.62 3.13 -11.14
N VAL A 334 0.06 2.34 -10.32
CA VAL A 334 1.52 2.19 -10.32
C VAL A 334 1.85 0.82 -10.89
N GLN A 335 2.62 0.74 -11.98
CA GLN A 335 2.87 -0.54 -12.63
C GLN A 335 4.22 -0.58 -13.35
N TRP A 336 5.09 -1.50 -12.95
CA TRP A 336 6.32 -1.80 -13.70
C TRP A 336 5.97 -2.34 -15.09
N LEU A 337 6.57 -1.79 -16.15
CA LEU A 337 6.31 -2.24 -17.53
C LEU A 337 6.86 -3.66 -17.82
N PHE A 338 7.72 -4.19 -16.95
CA PHE A 338 8.25 -5.54 -17.01
C PHE A 338 8.18 -6.18 -15.62
N ASP A 339 6.96 -6.25 -15.06
CA ASP A 339 6.72 -6.76 -13.71
C ASP A 339 7.19 -8.22 -13.53
N GLU A 340 7.89 -8.52 -12.43
CA GLU A 340 8.45 -9.86 -12.19
C GLU A 340 7.38 -10.92 -11.95
N ALA A 341 6.25 -10.59 -11.32
CA ALA A 341 5.17 -11.54 -11.11
C ALA A 341 4.46 -11.85 -12.44
N GLN A 342 4.23 -10.84 -13.29
CA GLN A 342 3.72 -11.01 -14.66
C GLN A 342 4.65 -11.92 -15.50
N LEU A 343 5.96 -11.67 -15.49
CA LEU A 343 6.93 -12.53 -16.20
C LEU A 343 6.95 -13.95 -15.64
N THR A 344 6.80 -14.11 -14.32
CA THR A 344 6.76 -15.42 -13.67
C THR A 344 5.55 -16.24 -14.12
N VAL A 345 4.33 -15.68 -14.12
CA VAL A 345 3.12 -16.36 -14.63
C VAL A 345 3.12 -16.57 -16.14
N ASP A 346 3.98 -15.85 -16.88
CA ASP A 346 4.28 -16.08 -18.29
C ASP A 346 5.32 -17.20 -18.54
N ASN A 347 5.77 -17.89 -17.49
CA ASN A 347 6.86 -18.88 -17.50
C ASN A 347 8.19 -18.34 -18.04
N ILE A 348 8.49 -17.08 -17.68
CA ILE A 348 9.81 -16.46 -17.85
C ILE A 348 10.49 -16.38 -16.48
N HIS A 349 11.58 -17.11 -16.35
CA HIS A 349 12.48 -17.08 -15.19
C HIS A 349 13.84 -16.56 -15.66
N LEU A 350 14.44 -15.64 -14.91
CA LEU A 350 15.68 -14.95 -15.29
C LEU A 350 16.84 -15.49 -14.45
N THR A 351 17.22 -16.73 -14.74
CA THR A 351 18.10 -17.60 -13.92
C THR A 351 19.59 -17.40 -14.17
N GLY A 352 20.02 -16.15 -14.38
CA GLY A 352 21.42 -15.79 -14.69
C GLY A 352 21.97 -16.34 -16.02
N GLN A 353 21.16 -17.05 -16.82
CA GLN A 353 21.55 -17.56 -18.15
C GLN A 353 21.20 -16.54 -19.25
N PRO A 354 21.96 -16.50 -20.36
CA PRO A 354 21.63 -15.65 -21.51
C PRO A 354 20.24 -15.96 -22.10
N VAL A 355 19.35 -14.98 -22.02
CA VAL A 355 17.98 -15.00 -22.56
C VAL A 355 18.02 -15.09 -24.08
N HIS A 356 17.32 -16.08 -24.64
CA HIS A 356 17.26 -16.30 -26.09
C HIS A 356 16.46 -15.19 -26.81
N GLU A 357 16.78 -14.89 -28.07
CA GLU A 357 16.15 -13.78 -28.83
C GLU A 357 14.61 -13.85 -28.87
N GLY A 358 14.02 -15.05 -28.93
CA GLY A 358 12.56 -15.22 -28.87
C GLY A 358 11.95 -14.82 -27.52
N GLN A 359 12.65 -15.10 -26.42
CA GLN A 359 12.24 -14.72 -25.06
C GLN A 359 12.47 -13.22 -24.83
N TRP A 360 13.56 -12.65 -25.32
CA TRP A 360 13.79 -11.20 -25.30
C TRP A 360 12.69 -10.46 -26.06
N ARG A 361 12.33 -10.93 -27.27
CA ARG A 361 11.24 -10.35 -28.07
C ARG A 361 9.88 -10.47 -27.37
N TYR A 362 9.61 -11.56 -26.65
CA TYR A 362 8.42 -11.68 -25.80
C TYR A 362 8.37 -10.58 -24.74
N ILE A 363 9.48 -10.35 -24.02
CA ILE A 363 9.58 -9.31 -22.98
C ILE A 363 9.39 -7.91 -23.58
N GLN A 364 9.99 -7.64 -24.75
CA GLN A 364 9.78 -6.38 -25.47
C GLN A 364 8.32 -6.18 -25.93
N ASN A 365 7.61 -7.26 -26.30
CA ASN A 365 6.19 -7.20 -26.63
C ASN A 365 5.32 -6.98 -25.40
N LEU A 366 5.61 -7.67 -24.28
CA LEU A 366 4.90 -7.51 -23.00
C LEU A 366 4.88 -6.03 -22.56
N GLY A 367 6.02 -5.35 -22.57
CA GLY A 367 6.11 -3.93 -22.22
C GLY A 367 5.37 -3.00 -23.19
N GLN A 368 5.18 -3.41 -24.46
CA GLN A 368 4.35 -2.68 -25.43
C GLN A 368 2.85 -2.91 -25.22
N GLU A 369 2.44 -4.15 -24.98
CA GLU A 369 1.05 -4.54 -24.68
C GLU A 369 0.60 -3.86 -23.37
N LEU A 370 1.37 -3.98 -22.29
CA LEU A 370 1.09 -3.37 -21.00
C LEU A 370 0.97 -1.84 -21.13
N ARG A 371 1.93 -1.19 -21.81
CA ARG A 371 1.83 0.24 -22.14
C ARG A 371 0.60 0.59 -22.98
N SER A 372 0.16 -0.29 -23.88
CA SER A 372 -1.04 -0.05 -24.67
C SER A 372 -2.30 -0.03 -23.81
N THR A 373 -2.41 -0.92 -22.82
CA THR A 373 -3.55 -0.96 -21.89
C THR A 373 -3.60 0.24 -20.94
N LEU A 374 -2.44 0.79 -20.58
CA LEU A 374 -2.32 1.94 -19.68
C LEU A 374 -2.55 3.29 -20.39
N ARG A 375 -2.68 3.33 -21.73
CA ARG A 375 -2.76 4.55 -22.54
C ARG A 375 -3.82 5.54 -22.05
N ASP A 376 -5.02 5.03 -21.75
CA ASP A 376 -6.19 5.85 -21.44
C ASP A 376 -6.41 5.99 -19.91
N VAL A 377 -5.47 5.53 -19.09
CA VAL A 377 -5.47 5.71 -17.64
C VAL A 377 -4.97 7.12 -17.31
N PRO A 378 -5.79 8.03 -16.73
CA PRO A 378 -5.45 9.45 -16.59
C PRO A 378 -4.45 9.75 -15.46
N ALA A 379 -4.34 8.87 -14.46
CA ALA A 379 -3.49 9.02 -13.29
C ALA A 379 -2.69 7.74 -13.06
N MET A 380 -1.41 7.74 -13.43
CA MET A 380 -0.57 6.55 -13.47
C MET A 380 0.92 6.84 -13.47
N PHE A 381 1.69 5.86 -12.99
CA PHE A 381 3.15 5.86 -12.93
C PHE A 381 3.68 4.50 -13.38
N ALA A 382 4.27 4.47 -14.58
CA ALA A 382 4.65 3.24 -15.27
C ALA A 382 6.10 3.29 -15.80
N PRO A 383 7.10 3.10 -14.92
CA PRO A 383 8.51 3.05 -15.26
C PRO A 383 8.93 1.76 -15.98
N ALA A 384 9.92 1.88 -16.87
CA ALA A 384 10.45 0.80 -17.70
C ALA A 384 11.53 -0.06 -17.00
N CYS A 385 11.18 -0.64 -15.84
CA CYS A 385 12.08 -1.49 -15.04
C CYS A 385 11.57 -2.93 -14.95
N LEU A 386 12.50 -3.87 -14.71
CA LEU A 386 12.20 -5.18 -14.13
C LEU A 386 12.22 -5.04 -12.61
N SER A 387 11.06 -5.18 -11.96
CA SER A 387 10.90 -5.21 -10.50
C SER A 387 9.46 -5.63 -10.12
N HIS A 388 9.14 -5.69 -8.83
CA HIS A 388 7.79 -5.94 -8.33
C HIS A 388 7.55 -5.21 -6.99
N GLU A 389 6.39 -4.56 -6.86
CA GLU A 389 5.98 -3.65 -5.78
C GLU A 389 6.88 -2.40 -5.63
N LEU A 390 6.26 -1.26 -5.33
CA LEU A 390 6.96 0.02 -5.18
C LEU A 390 6.51 0.80 -3.94
N ILE A 391 5.21 0.93 -3.64
CA ILE A 391 4.74 1.98 -2.71
C ILE A 391 5.12 1.75 -1.23
N THR A 392 5.57 0.56 -0.86
CA THR A 392 6.08 0.22 0.48
C THR A 392 7.60 0.05 0.54
N ARG A 393 8.32 0.26 -0.56
CA ARG A 393 9.79 0.23 -0.60
C ARG A 393 10.36 1.52 0.01
N THR A 394 11.48 1.43 0.72
CA THR A 394 12.16 2.62 1.25
C THR A 394 12.66 3.54 0.12
N TYR A 395 13.12 2.95 -1.00
CA TYR A 395 13.58 3.64 -2.21
C TYR A 395 12.45 4.17 -3.12
N TRP A 396 11.18 4.16 -2.69
CA TRP A 396 10.04 4.50 -3.57
C TRP A 396 10.03 5.94 -4.09
N MET A 397 10.83 6.82 -3.49
CA MET A 397 11.03 8.21 -3.91
C MET A 397 12.07 8.35 -5.04
N ASP A 398 12.98 7.39 -5.15
CA ASP A 398 14.15 7.45 -6.05
C ASP A 398 13.76 7.15 -7.50
N ILE A 399 12.69 6.39 -7.70
CA ILE A 399 12.16 6.05 -9.02
C ILE A 399 11.47 7.27 -9.64
N HIS A 400 11.94 7.68 -10.82
CA HIS A 400 11.40 8.82 -11.57
C HIS A 400 10.97 8.41 -12.98
N VAL A 401 9.85 8.93 -13.45
CA VAL A 401 9.45 8.90 -14.86
C VAL A 401 9.39 10.34 -15.37
N LYS A 402 10.08 10.63 -16.47
CA LYS A 402 10.15 11.98 -17.08
C LYS A 402 10.51 13.09 -16.05
N GLY A 403 11.46 12.78 -15.16
CA GLY A 403 11.93 13.70 -14.10
C GLY A 403 10.93 13.95 -12.96
N THR A 404 9.86 13.17 -12.85
CA THR A 404 8.89 13.23 -11.74
C THR A 404 8.92 11.92 -10.95
N SER A 405 9.09 11.99 -9.62
CA SER A 405 9.02 10.82 -8.74
C SER A 405 7.57 10.43 -8.39
N LEU A 406 7.37 9.19 -7.97
CA LEU A 406 6.04 8.69 -7.60
C LEU A 406 5.36 9.50 -6.46
N PRO A 407 6.02 9.86 -5.34
CA PRO A 407 5.40 10.70 -4.31
C PRO A 407 4.90 12.03 -4.88
N ARG A 408 5.68 12.66 -5.77
CA ARG A 408 5.29 13.91 -6.44
C ARG A 408 4.08 13.71 -7.36
N ALA A 409 4.03 12.61 -8.11
CA ALA A 409 2.88 12.27 -8.95
C ALA A 409 1.59 12.09 -8.12
N LEU A 410 1.67 11.40 -6.98
CA LEU A 410 0.54 11.23 -6.05
C LEU A 410 0.09 12.55 -5.41
N HIS A 411 1.02 13.46 -5.10
CA HIS A 411 0.68 14.81 -4.64
C HIS A 411 -0.03 15.65 -5.71
N CYS A 412 0.44 15.58 -6.96
CA CYS A 412 -0.23 16.20 -8.10
C CYS A 412 -1.64 15.64 -8.30
N TRP A 413 -1.83 14.33 -8.10
CA TRP A 413 -3.12 13.68 -8.17
C TRP A 413 -4.06 14.09 -7.02
N ASP A 414 -3.60 14.13 -5.76
CA ASP A 414 -4.39 14.64 -4.63
C ASP A 414 -4.87 16.08 -4.90
N ARG A 415 -3.99 16.93 -5.44
CA ARG A 415 -4.32 18.30 -5.85
C ARG A 415 -5.34 18.36 -7.00
N SER A 416 -5.27 17.45 -7.97
CA SER A 416 -6.22 17.39 -9.09
C SER A 416 -7.65 16.99 -8.66
N LEU A 417 -7.79 16.35 -7.50
CA LEU A 417 -9.05 15.90 -6.91
C LEU A 417 -9.57 16.83 -5.80
N GLN A 418 -8.94 17.99 -5.56
CA GLN A 418 -9.50 19.00 -4.65
C GLN A 418 -10.60 19.82 -5.36
N PRO A 419 -11.72 20.15 -4.68
CA PRO A 419 -12.75 21.01 -5.25
C PRO A 419 -12.22 22.45 -5.47
N ASN A 420 -12.51 23.02 -6.65
CA ASN A 420 -12.14 24.40 -6.97
C ASN A 420 -13.01 25.40 -6.19
N ASN A 421 -12.48 25.96 -5.10
CA ASN A 421 -13.12 27.05 -4.34
C ASN A 421 -13.14 28.42 -5.10
N HIS A 422 -12.86 28.44 -6.40
CA HIS A 422 -12.69 29.67 -7.20
C HIS A 422 -13.43 29.62 -8.55
N THR A 423 -14.75 29.39 -8.54
CA THR A 423 -15.61 29.59 -9.72
C THR A 423 -16.94 30.27 -9.37
N ASN A 424 -16.89 31.52 -8.87
CA ASN A 424 -18.01 32.46 -8.96
C ASN A 424 -18.11 33.05 -10.38
N SER A 425 -18.18 32.19 -11.40
CA SER A 425 -18.43 32.58 -12.79
C SER A 425 -19.24 31.50 -13.48
N THR A 426 -20.42 31.87 -13.95
CA THR A 426 -21.24 31.05 -14.84
C THR A 426 -20.55 30.87 -16.21
N ASN A 427 -20.99 29.86 -16.95
CA ASN A 427 -20.63 29.60 -18.35
C ASN A 427 -19.15 29.31 -18.66
N GLN A 428 -18.66 28.14 -18.24
CA GLN A 428 -17.68 27.38 -19.03
C GLN A 428 -17.76 25.88 -18.76
N LYS A 429 -17.51 25.05 -19.80
CA LYS A 429 -17.40 23.59 -19.64
C LYS A 429 -16.23 23.25 -18.70
N PRO A 430 -16.32 22.21 -17.87
CA PRO A 430 -15.25 21.82 -16.95
C PRO A 430 -14.03 21.31 -17.73
N LYS A 431 -13.10 22.21 -18.05
CA LYS A 431 -11.74 21.83 -18.40
C LYS A 431 -10.99 21.51 -17.11
N THR A 432 -10.40 20.32 -17.03
CA THR A 432 -9.51 19.94 -15.93
C THR A 432 -8.38 20.98 -15.81
N PRO A 433 -8.14 21.54 -14.61
CA PRO A 433 -7.09 22.53 -14.43
C PRO A 433 -5.72 21.84 -14.48
N HIS A 434 -5.12 21.78 -15.68
CA HIS A 434 -3.73 21.38 -15.88
C HIS A 434 -2.79 22.32 -15.11
N THR A 435 -2.49 21.95 -13.86
CA THR A 435 -1.52 22.65 -13.03
C THR A 435 -0.14 22.50 -13.67
N ARG A 436 0.41 23.61 -14.19
CA ARG A 436 1.74 23.64 -14.82
C ARG A 436 2.77 22.99 -13.87
N GLY A 437 3.50 21.99 -14.35
CA GLY A 437 4.50 21.25 -13.57
C GLY A 437 3.95 20.10 -12.71
N CYS A 438 2.68 19.70 -12.87
CA CYS A 438 2.08 18.53 -12.22
C CYS A 438 1.53 17.52 -13.26
N PRO A 439 2.39 16.65 -13.84
CA PRO A 439 1.95 15.56 -14.71
C PRO A 439 1.27 14.44 -13.89
N LEU A 440 0.20 13.86 -14.45
CA LEU A 440 -0.54 12.74 -13.85
C LEU A 440 -0.36 11.40 -14.61
N HIS A 441 -0.09 11.46 -15.90
CA HIS A 441 0.12 10.29 -16.77
C HIS A 441 1.62 10.15 -17.08
N LEU A 442 2.31 9.32 -16.30
CA LEU A 442 3.76 9.19 -16.29
C LEU A 442 4.19 7.77 -16.68
N ILE A 443 4.31 7.53 -18.00
CA ILE A 443 4.80 6.27 -18.57
C ILE A 443 6.04 6.43 -19.42
N ASP A 444 6.98 5.49 -19.31
CA ASP A 444 8.20 5.45 -20.11
C ASP A 444 7.95 5.00 -21.56
N SER A 445 8.83 5.48 -22.45
CA SER A 445 8.72 5.22 -23.90
C SER A 445 9.74 4.19 -24.43
N CYS A 446 10.82 3.91 -23.69
CA CYS A 446 11.86 2.99 -24.12
C CYS A 446 11.42 1.51 -23.99
N PRO A 447 11.64 0.65 -25.01
CA PRO A 447 11.01 -0.67 -25.12
C PRO A 447 11.82 -1.84 -24.51
N TRP A 448 12.59 -1.63 -23.43
CA TRP A 448 13.35 -2.70 -22.77
C TRP A 448 13.47 -2.50 -21.25
N PRO A 449 13.54 -3.58 -20.43
CA PRO A 449 13.69 -3.44 -18.98
C PRO A 449 15.02 -2.79 -18.60
N HIS A 450 14.98 -1.92 -17.59
CA HIS A 450 16.13 -1.12 -17.12
C HIS A 450 16.69 -0.16 -18.19
N CYS A 451 15.81 0.34 -19.06
CA CYS A 451 16.11 1.50 -19.92
C CYS A 451 15.91 2.85 -19.19
N ASN A 452 15.18 2.86 -18.07
CA ASN A 452 15.09 4.00 -17.17
C ASN A 452 16.27 3.97 -16.18
N PRO A 453 17.07 5.05 -16.05
CA PRO A 453 18.26 5.04 -15.20
C PRO A 453 17.97 5.07 -13.69
N THR A 454 16.74 5.36 -13.30
CA THR A 454 16.30 5.40 -11.88
C THR A 454 15.63 4.10 -11.43
N CYS A 455 15.75 3.02 -12.20
CA CYS A 455 15.29 1.70 -11.78
C CYS A 455 16.01 1.21 -10.51
N PRO A 456 15.36 0.40 -9.65
CA PRO A 456 16.01 -0.18 -8.48
C PRO A 456 17.13 -1.14 -8.90
N THR A 457 18.13 -1.37 -8.03
CA THR A 457 19.25 -2.28 -8.32
C THR A 457 18.75 -3.66 -8.72
N VAL A 458 19.19 -4.17 -9.88
CA VAL A 458 18.87 -5.52 -10.33
C VAL A 458 19.45 -6.54 -9.35
N ARG A 459 18.66 -7.56 -9.00
CA ARG A 459 19.12 -8.71 -8.24
C ARG A 459 18.83 -10.00 -8.99
N ASP A 460 19.77 -10.93 -8.96
CA ASP A 460 19.58 -12.26 -9.54
C ASP A 460 18.51 -13.05 -8.76
N GLN A 461 17.56 -13.66 -9.48
CA GLN A 461 16.36 -14.25 -8.90
C GLN A 461 16.63 -15.54 -8.08
N LEU A 462 17.81 -16.16 -8.23
CA LEU A 462 18.19 -17.40 -7.53
C LEU A 462 19.11 -17.14 -6.32
N THR A 463 20.03 -16.18 -6.45
CA THR A 463 21.09 -15.91 -5.48
C THR A 463 20.88 -14.63 -4.66
N GLY A 464 19.99 -13.74 -5.12
CA GLY A 464 19.74 -12.43 -4.52
C GLY A 464 20.89 -11.43 -4.65
N GLN A 465 21.97 -11.78 -5.37
CA GLN A 465 23.13 -10.91 -5.56
C GLN A 465 22.82 -9.76 -6.51
N GLU A 466 23.42 -8.60 -6.25
CA GLU A 466 23.23 -7.40 -7.06
C GLU A 466 24.00 -7.48 -8.39
N MET A 467 23.37 -7.02 -9.46
CA MET A 467 23.91 -7.02 -10.82
C MET A 467 23.93 -5.59 -11.36
N SER A 468 25.02 -5.18 -12.02
CA SER A 468 25.01 -3.93 -12.77
C SER A 468 24.04 -4.00 -13.95
N VAL A 469 23.49 -2.86 -14.37
CA VAL A 469 22.55 -2.78 -15.51
C VAL A 469 23.16 -3.37 -16.79
N ILE A 470 24.46 -3.18 -17.03
CA ILE A 470 25.15 -3.79 -18.19
C ILE A 470 25.29 -5.30 -18.05
N GLN A 471 25.56 -5.84 -16.85
CA GLN A 471 25.56 -7.29 -16.64
C GLN A 471 24.15 -7.84 -16.86
N PHE A 472 23.12 -7.24 -16.26
CA PHE A 472 21.73 -7.63 -16.43
C PHE A 472 21.34 -7.64 -17.92
N LEU A 473 21.50 -6.52 -18.63
CA LEU A 473 21.13 -6.42 -20.05
C LEU A 473 21.85 -7.47 -20.90
N LYS A 474 23.14 -7.74 -20.68
CA LYS A 474 23.86 -8.82 -21.38
C LYS A 474 23.27 -10.20 -21.09
N HIS A 475 22.88 -10.50 -19.85
CA HIS A 475 22.12 -11.73 -19.55
C HIS A 475 20.73 -11.72 -20.18
N MET A 476 20.10 -10.56 -20.39
CA MET A 476 18.84 -10.43 -21.13
C MET A 476 18.99 -10.56 -22.66
N GLY A 477 20.18 -10.89 -23.18
CA GLY A 477 20.42 -11.03 -24.62
C GLY A 477 20.60 -9.69 -25.36
N PHE A 478 20.85 -8.60 -24.63
CA PHE A 478 21.10 -7.27 -25.20
C PHE A 478 22.46 -7.22 -25.92
N ASP A 479 22.43 -7.33 -27.24
CA ASP A 479 23.57 -6.99 -28.09
C ASP A 479 23.64 -5.47 -28.26
N VAL A 480 24.65 -4.87 -27.63
CA VAL A 480 24.94 -3.43 -27.68
C VAL A 480 25.11 -2.92 -29.12
N GLN A 481 25.76 -3.68 -30.01
CA GLN A 481 26.02 -3.25 -31.38
C GLN A 481 24.71 -3.24 -32.19
N LYS A 482 23.97 -4.36 -32.12
CA LYS A 482 22.65 -4.50 -32.76
C LYS A 482 21.66 -3.43 -32.26
N MET A 483 21.66 -3.15 -30.95
CA MET A 483 20.79 -2.14 -30.35
C MET A 483 21.20 -0.71 -30.72
N ALA A 484 22.49 -0.39 -30.70
CA ALA A 484 22.99 0.93 -31.11
C ALA A 484 22.66 1.19 -32.59
N GLN A 485 22.85 0.20 -33.47
CA GLN A 485 22.46 0.28 -34.87
C GLN A 485 20.94 0.49 -35.04
N GLN A 486 20.10 -0.19 -34.26
CA GLN A 486 18.63 0.01 -34.27
C GLN A 486 18.19 1.40 -33.78
N GLN A 487 18.94 2.01 -32.86
CA GLN A 487 18.65 3.37 -32.35
C GLN A 487 19.34 4.49 -33.17
N GLY A 488 20.12 4.16 -34.20
CA GLY A 488 20.90 5.14 -34.97
C GLY A 488 22.03 5.80 -34.16
N MET A 489 22.58 5.09 -33.18
CA MET A 489 23.57 5.57 -32.21
C MET A 489 24.90 4.84 -32.32
N ASP A 490 25.97 5.47 -31.81
CA ASP A 490 27.24 4.79 -31.58
C ASP A 490 27.17 3.85 -30.35
N ALA A 491 27.82 2.68 -30.46
CA ALA A 491 27.80 1.65 -29.43
C ALA A 491 28.56 2.05 -28.15
N ARG A 492 29.60 2.89 -28.24
CA ARG A 492 30.30 3.42 -27.06
C ARG A 492 29.47 4.48 -26.35
N LYS A 493 28.74 5.32 -27.11
CA LYS A 493 27.76 6.26 -26.57
C LYS A 493 26.64 5.53 -25.81
N LEU A 494 26.09 4.46 -26.40
CA LEU A 494 25.10 3.62 -25.73
C LEU A 494 25.64 2.97 -24.45
N LEU A 495 26.87 2.43 -24.47
CA LEU A 495 27.54 1.91 -23.27
C LEU A 495 27.78 2.99 -22.20
N GLY A 496 28.10 4.22 -22.58
CA GLY A 496 28.26 5.35 -21.66
C GLY A 496 26.96 5.70 -20.94
N MET A 497 25.85 5.77 -21.67
CA MET A 497 24.51 5.98 -21.12
C MET A 497 24.09 4.87 -20.14
N LEU A 498 24.35 3.61 -20.50
CA LEU A 498 24.06 2.44 -19.66
C LEU A 498 24.98 2.30 -18.42
N ASN A 499 26.15 2.93 -18.41
CA ASN A 499 27.04 2.99 -17.23
C ASN A 499 26.71 4.17 -16.30
N ASN A 500 26.35 5.32 -16.87
CA ASN A 500 26.21 6.58 -16.11
C ASN A 500 24.76 6.86 -15.67
N GLY A 501 23.78 6.07 -16.12
CA GLY A 501 22.37 6.31 -15.84
C GLY A 501 21.89 7.63 -16.44
N SER A 502 22.17 7.87 -17.74
CA SER A 502 21.94 9.15 -18.43
C SER A 502 21.32 8.94 -19.81
#